data_AF-A0A2N8M9X7-F1
#
_entry.id   AF-A0A2N8M9X7-F1
#
_cell.length_a   1.000
_cell.length_b   1.000
_cell.length_c   1.000
_cell.angle_alpha   90.00
_cell.angle_beta   90.00
_cell.angle_gamma   90.00
#
_symmetry.space_group_name_H-M   'P 1'
#
loop_
_entity.id
_entity.type
_entity.pdbx_description
1 polymer ?
#
loop_
_entity_poly.entity_id
_entity_poly.type
_entity_poly.pdbx_seq_one_letter_code
_entity_poly.pdbx_strand_id
1 'polypeptide(L)'
;MQVISDIYKAIQTRLDGYRQSAGAIFLAVFAAAVAFDSTFIRLYFDNGSEQKLSTGLITLSGFIILLIYFVAFFIIESINGHFAEMTSIIYKIDSANEVWTKGVWLENEALYPLRFEKTVDVRTSETDPPLPGWRDPAIRLFQDLIVVIGALHLVFFLAVYFSFR
;
A
#
# COMPACT_ATOMS: atom_id res chain seq x y z
N MET A 1 17.28 -24.26 19.28
CA MET A 1 16.04 -24.09 18.49
C MET A 1 15.17 -22.90 18.95
N GLN A 2 15.17 -22.50 20.23
CA GLN A 2 14.37 -21.34 20.70
C GLN A 2 14.68 -20.03 19.94
N VAL A 3 15.96 -19.70 19.75
CA VAL A 3 16.37 -18.46 19.04
C VAL A 3 15.76 -18.35 17.63
N ILE A 4 15.73 -19.46 16.88
CA ILE A 4 15.16 -19.49 15.52
C ILE A 4 13.65 -19.24 15.59
N SER A 5 12.95 -19.95 16.49
CA SER A 5 11.51 -19.74 16.72
C SER A 5 11.19 -18.28 17.10
N ASP A 6 12.01 -17.64 17.93
CA ASP A 6 11.79 -16.25 18.35
C ASP A 6 11.99 -15.28 17.19
N ILE A 7 12.96 -15.54 16.31
CA ILE A 7 13.15 -14.79 15.06
C ILE A 7 11.90 -14.92 14.19
N TYR A 8 11.39 -16.12 13.92
CA TYR A 8 10.17 -16.28 13.10
C TYR A 8 8.98 -15.52 13.69
N LYS A 9 8.77 -15.59 15.01
CA LYS A 9 7.69 -14.86 15.67
C LYS A 9 7.85 -13.35 15.54
N ALA A 10 9.06 -12.83 15.72
CA ALA A 10 9.34 -11.41 15.55
C ALA A 10 9.08 -10.95 14.11
N ILE A 11 9.49 -11.75 13.12
CA ILE A 11 9.26 -11.42 11.72
C ILE A 11 7.77 -11.48 11.37
N GLN A 12 7.06 -12.52 11.80
CA GLN A 12 5.62 -12.64 11.59
C GLN A 12 4.85 -11.46 12.17
N THR A 13 5.24 -11.03 13.39
CA THR A 13 4.65 -9.84 14.03
C THR A 13 4.87 -8.57 13.21
N ARG A 14 6.04 -8.42 12.57
CA ARG A 14 6.32 -7.29 11.67
C ARG A 14 5.52 -7.35 10.38
N LEU A 15 5.40 -8.52 9.75
CA LEU A 15 4.59 -8.72 8.55
C LEU A 15 3.11 -8.39 8.81
N ASP A 16 2.58 -8.85 9.94
CA ASP A 16 1.21 -8.52 10.36
C ASP A 16 1.08 -7.03 10.68
N GLY A 17 2.09 -6.42 11.28
CA GLY A 17 2.19 -4.97 11.45
C GLY A 17 2.07 -4.20 10.14
N TYR A 18 2.81 -4.59 9.10
CA TYR A 18 2.72 -3.97 7.78
C TYR A 18 1.32 -4.09 7.16
N ARG A 19 0.67 -5.26 7.25
CA ARG A 19 -0.71 -5.45 6.79
C ARG A 19 -1.69 -4.53 7.53
N GLN A 20 -1.59 -4.48 8.85
CA GLN A 20 -2.44 -3.64 9.69
C GLN A 20 -2.22 -2.15 9.39
N SER A 21 -0.97 -1.72 9.22
CA SER A 21 -0.63 -0.33 8.86
C SER A 21 -1.21 0.05 7.49
N ALA A 22 -1.04 -0.79 6.47
CA ALA A 22 -1.62 -0.54 5.15
C ALA A 22 -3.16 -0.47 5.21
N GLY A 23 -3.79 -1.39 5.93
CA GLY A 23 -5.24 -1.39 6.16
C GLY A 23 -5.72 -0.13 6.92
N ALA A 24 -4.99 0.31 7.94
CA ALA A 24 -5.32 1.51 8.69
C ALA A 24 -5.22 2.78 7.85
N ILE A 25 -4.18 2.90 7.01
CA ILE A 25 -4.03 4.02 6.08
C ILE A 25 -5.20 4.03 5.09
N PHE A 26 -5.53 2.88 4.50
CA PHE A 26 -6.67 2.74 3.59
C PHE A 26 -7.98 3.19 4.26
N LEU A 27 -8.27 2.69 5.46
CA LEU A 27 -9.49 3.05 6.19
C LEU A 27 -9.54 4.55 6.55
N ALA A 28 -8.40 5.14 6.92
CA ALA A 28 -8.31 6.57 7.22
C ALA A 28 -8.60 7.43 5.97
N VAL A 29 -8.05 7.06 4.82
CA VAL A 29 -8.29 7.73 3.53
C VAL A 29 -9.75 7.58 3.11
N PHE A 30 -10.31 6.38 3.24
CA PHE A 30 -11.72 6.13 2.93
C PHE A 30 -12.67 6.94 3.82
N ALA A 31 -12.39 7.00 5.12
CA ALA A 31 -13.17 7.81 6.05
C ALA A 31 -13.06 9.32 5.73
N ALA A 32 -11.86 9.80 5.40
CA ALA A 32 -11.63 11.18 5.00
C ALA A 32 -12.42 11.55 3.73
N ALA A 33 -12.47 10.63 2.75
CA ALA A 33 -13.25 10.79 1.53
C ALA A 33 -14.75 10.92 1.80
N VAL A 34 -15.32 10.03 2.61
CA VAL A 34 -16.74 10.07 2.96
C VAL A 34 -17.09 11.32 3.77
N ALA A 35 -16.22 11.72 4.70
CA ALA A 35 -16.38 12.96 5.46
C ALA A 35 -16.33 14.20 4.55
N PHE A 36 -15.47 14.16 3.53
CA PHE A 36 -15.38 15.20 2.52
C PHE A 36 -16.66 15.31 1.70
N ASP A 37 -17.12 14.20 1.12
CA ASP A 37 -18.30 14.16 0.26
C ASP A 37 -19.55 14.64 0.99
N SER A 38 -19.75 14.19 2.24
CA SER A 38 -20.87 14.64 3.07
C SER A 38 -20.82 16.13 3.38
N THR A 39 -19.63 16.68 3.65
CA THR A 39 -19.45 18.12 3.89
C THR A 39 -19.67 18.93 2.61
N PHE A 40 -19.19 18.43 1.48
CA PHE A 40 -19.37 19.04 0.17
C PHE A 40 -20.86 19.12 -0.21
N ILE A 41 -21.59 18.01 -0.11
CA ILE A 41 -23.03 17.94 -0.40
C ILE A 41 -23.79 18.99 0.44
N ARG A 42 -23.48 19.05 1.74
CA ARG A 42 -24.10 20.03 2.63
C ARG A 42 -23.80 21.47 2.23
N LEU A 43 -22.55 21.79 1.92
CA LEU A 43 -22.14 23.12 1.47
C LEU A 43 -22.76 23.51 0.13
N TYR A 44 -22.97 22.55 -0.78
CA TYR A 44 -23.60 22.76 -2.07
C TYR A 44 -25.10 23.08 -1.92
N PHE A 45 -25.81 22.41 -1.01
CA PHE A 45 -27.23 22.64 -0.77
C PHE A 45 -27.52 23.88 0.10
N ASP A 46 -26.65 24.22 1.06
CA ASP A 46 -26.88 25.33 2.00
C ASP A 46 -26.53 26.71 1.39
N ASN A 47 -25.62 26.80 0.40
CA ASN A 47 -25.13 28.07 -0.14
C ASN A 47 -25.83 28.50 -1.45
N GLY A 48 -27.09 28.91 -1.35
CA GLY A 48 -27.88 29.43 -2.47
C GLY A 48 -27.53 30.84 -2.96
N SER A 49 -26.65 31.60 -2.28
CA SER A 49 -26.42 33.04 -2.58
C SER A 49 -24.96 33.53 -2.59
N GLU A 50 -23.99 32.80 -2.01
CA GLU A 50 -22.56 33.17 -2.00
C GLU A 50 -21.69 32.21 -2.83
N GLN A 51 -22.04 32.06 -4.11
CA GLN A 51 -21.44 31.07 -5.02
C GLN A 51 -19.91 31.22 -5.20
N LYS A 52 -19.34 32.43 -5.19
CA LYS A 52 -17.91 32.61 -5.53
C LYS A 52 -16.94 32.19 -4.42
N LEU A 53 -17.26 32.46 -3.14
CA LEU A 53 -16.39 32.09 -2.02
C LEU A 53 -16.50 30.59 -1.70
N SER A 54 -17.70 30.03 -1.87
CA SER A 54 -17.98 28.60 -1.70
C SER A 54 -17.29 27.73 -2.76
N THR A 55 -17.29 28.12 -4.04
CA THR A 55 -16.59 27.35 -5.11
C THR A 55 -15.07 27.30 -4.90
N GLY A 56 -14.45 28.39 -4.45
CA GLY A 56 -13.00 28.42 -4.17
C GLY A 56 -12.59 27.46 -3.06
N LEU A 57 -13.35 27.45 -1.95
CA LEU A 57 -13.14 26.51 -0.84
C LEU A 57 -13.37 25.07 -1.28
N ILE A 58 -14.48 24.79 -1.99
CA ILE A 58 -14.77 23.47 -2.58
C ILE A 58 -13.61 22.97 -3.43
N THR A 59 -13.07 23.82 -4.29
CA THR A 59 -12.00 23.42 -5.22
C THR A 59 -10.69 23.17 -4.49
N LEU A 60 -10.36 24.01 -3.50
CA LEU A 60 -9.18 23.82 -2.65
C LEU A 60 -9.29 22.52 -1.85
N SER A 61 -10.44 22.27 -1.23
CA SER A 61 -10.67 21.07 -0.45
C SER A 61 -10.63 19.82 -1.35
N GLY A 62 -11.16 19.90 -2.58
CA GLY A 62 -11.07 18.85 -3.60
C GLY A 62 -9.63 18.53 -4.02
N PHE A 63 -8.78 19.55 -4.13
CA PHE A 63 -7.35 19.35 -4.36
C PHE A 63 -6.64 18.68 -3.17
N ILE A 64 -6.96 19.08 -1.94
CA ILE A 64 -6.38 18.49 -0.73
C ILE A 64 -6.72 17.00 -0.62
N ILE A 65 -7.97 16.59 -0.90
CA ILE A 65 -8.33 15.18 -0.85
C ILE A 65 -7.61 14.35 -1.93
N LEU A 66 -7.41 14.91 -3.14
CA LEU A 66 -6.59 14.28 -4.19
C LEU A 66 -5.14 14.11 -3.76
N LEU A 67 -4.56 15.11 -3.08
CA LEU A 67 -3.21 15.02 -2.52
C LEU A 67 -3.10 13.91 -1.46
N ILE A 68 -4.13 13.75 -0.61
CA ILE A 68 -4.18 12.67 0.39
C ILE A 68 -4.16 11.30 -0.28
N TYR A 69 -4.95 11.07 -1.33
CA TYR A 69 -4.90 9.81 -2.09
C TYR A 69 -3.52 9.53 -2.65
N PHE A 70 -2.88 10.54 -3.25
CA PHE A 70 -1.55 10.41 -3.82
C PHE A 70 -0.52 10.03 -2.75
N VAL A 71 -0.48 10.74 -1.62
CA VAL A 71 0.43 10.44 -0.52
C VAL A 71 0.18 9.05 0.04
N ALA A 72 -1.09 8.67 0.25
CA ALA A 72 -1.44 7.35 0.75
C ALA A 72 -0.99 6.22 -0.19
N PHE A 73 -1.10 6.42 -1.51
CA PHE A 73 -0.59 5.46 -2.50
C PHE A 73 0.91 5.20 -2.32
N PHE A 74 1.74 6.25 -2.20
CA PHE A 74 3.18 6.08 -1.99
C PHE A 74 3.52 5.39 -0.67
N ILE A 75 2.79 5.71 0.40
CA ILE A 75 3.02 5.07 1.70
C ILE A 75 2.66 3.58 1.61
N ILE A 76 1.54 3.22 1.00
CA ILE A 76 1.14 1.81 0.86
C ILE A 76 2.11 1.05 -0.07
N GLU A 77 2.56 1.64 -1.19
CA GLU A 77 3.58 1.02 -2.05
C GLU A 77 4.89 0.79 -1.28
N SER A 78 5.31 1.76 -0.46
CA SER A 78 6.49 1.62 0.41
C SER A 78 6.33 0.49 1.42
N ILE A 79 5.18 0.40 2.10
CA ILE A 79 4.85 -0.69 3.02
C ILE A 79 4.87 -2.04 2.29
N ASN A 80 4.32 -2.11 1.07
CA ASN A 80 4.32 -3.32 0.26
C ASN A 80 5.74 -3.74 -0.15
N GLY A 81 6.62 -2.77 -0.43
CA GLY A 81 8.04 -2.99 -0.67
C GLY A 81 8.77 -3.59 0.53
N HIS A 82 8.59 -2.99 1.72
CA HIS A 82 9.16 -3.51 2.96
C HIS A 82 8.60 -4.89 3.34
N PHE A 83 7.33 -5.14 3.04
CA PHE A 83 6.72 -6.46 3.20
C PHE A 83 7.42 -7.50 2.31
N ALA A 84 7.58 -7.20 1.01
CA ALA A 84 8.24 -8.08 0.06
C ALA A 84 9.70 -8.36 0.45
N GLU A 85 10.44 -7.33 0.86
CA GLU A 85 11.81 -7.47 1.37
C GLU A 85 11.86 -8.40 2.57
N MET A 86 10.97 -8.22 3.55
CA MET A 86 10.97 -9.05 4.75
C MET A 86 10.65 -10.52 4.44
N THR A 87 9.74 -10.78 3.49
CA THR A 87 9.46 -12.16 3.05
C THR A 87 10.67 -12.80 2.36
N SER A 88 11.46 -12.04 1.60
CA SER A 88 12.68 -12.54 0.98
C SER A 88 13.74 -12.96 2.00
N ILE A 89 13.83 -12.25 3.15
CA ILE A 89 14.76 -12.58 4.24
C ILE A 89 14.36 -13.88 4.92
N ILE A 90 13.07 -14.07 5.24
CA ILE A 90 12.57 -15.34 5.82
C ILE A 90 12.96 -16.49 4.92
N TYR A 91 12.77 -16.30 3.62
CA TYR A 91 13.05 -17.32 2.63
C TYR A 91 14.53 -17.72 2.58
N LYS A 92 15.44 -16.74 2.67
CA LYS A 92 16.88 -16.99 2.80
C LYS A 92 17.21 -17.81 4.05
N ILE A 93 16.55 -17.53 5.18
CA ILE A 93 16.75 -18.26 6.43
C ILE A 93 16.24 -19.71 6.30
N ASP A 94 15.06 -19.91 5.71
CA ASP A 94 14.51 -21.24 5.42
C ASP A 94 15.44 -22.05 4.52
N SER A 95 15.91 -21.43 3.44
CA SER A 95 16.85 -22.02 2.48
C SER A 95 18.17 -22.42 3.13
N ALA A 96 18.76 -21.54 3.95
CA ALA A 96 20.01 -21.83 4.66
C ALA A 96 19.84 -22.98 5.67
N ASN A 97 18.71 -23.03 6.37
CA ASN A 97 18.39 -24.15 7.27
C ASN A 97 18.22 -25.46 6.50
N GLU A 98 17.59 -25.44 5.33
CA GLU A 98 17.40 -26.63 4.50
C GLU A 98 18.73 -27.17 3.95
N VAL A 99 19.61 -26.28 3.48
CA VAL A 99 20.98 -26.65 3.04
C VAL A 99 21.77 -27.25 4.20
N TRP A 100 21.72 -26.64 5.39
CA TRP A 100 22.39 -27.15 6.58
C TRP A 100 21.87 -28.52 7.04
N THR A 101 20.54 -28.72 6.99
CA THR A 101 19.91 -29.96 7.45
C THR A 101 20.00 -31.11 6.46
N LYS A 102 19.98 -30.82 5.15
CA LYS A 102 20.03 -31.85 4.10
C LYS A 102 21.45 -32.11 3.58
N GLY A 103 22.42 -31.23 3.86
CA GLY A 103 23.81 -31.38 3.41
C GLY A 103 23.98 -31.27 1.89
N VAL A 104 22.98 -30.75 1.18
CA VAL A 104 22.97 -30.63 -0.28
C VAL A 104 23.24 -29.17 -0.66
N TRP A 105 24.28 -28.93 -1.46
CA TRP A 105 24.46 -27.66 -2.16
C TRP A 105 23.38 -27.55 -3.24
N LEU A 106 22.42 -26.66 -3.03
CA LEU A 106 21.32 -26.42 -3.97
C LEU A 106 21.64 -25.19 -4.82
N GLU A 107 21.46 -25.30 -6.15
CA GLU A 107 21.54 -24.15 -7.06
C GLU A 107 20.49 -23.10 -6.68
N ASN A 108 20.92 -21.84 -6.66
CA ASN A 108 20.29 -20.68 -5.99
C ASN A 108 18.81 -20.39 -6.35
N GLU A 109 18.23 -21.02 -7.38
CA GLU A 109 16.87 -20.76 -7.85
C GLU A 109 15.87 -21.88 -7.53
N ALA A 110 16.33 -23.11 -7.28
CA ALA A 110 15.47 -24.29 -7.16
C ALA A 110 14.66 -24.36 -5.86
N LEU A 111 14.92 -23.46 -4.91
CA LEU A 111 14.28 -23.46 -3.61
C LEU A 111 12.93 -22.75 -3.64
N TYR A 112 12.78 -21.65 -4.38
CA TYR A 112 11.62 -20.77 -4.25
C TYR A 112 10.29 -21.48 -4.58
N PRO A 113 9.25 -21.35 -3.72
CA PRO A 113 7.92 -21.85 -4.04
C PRO A 113 7.44 -21.23 -5.35
N LEU A 114 6.70 -21.98 -6.18
CA LEU A 114 6.09 -21.50 -7.44
C LEU A 114 5.31 -20.16 -7.31
N ARG A 115 4.90 -19.81 -6.08
CA ARG A 115 4.23 -18.53 -5.76
C ARG A 115 5.16 -17.31 -5.89
N PHE A 116 6.48 -17.52 -5.84
CA PHE A 116 7.54 -16.52 -6.00
C PHE A 116 8.03 -16.39 -7.45
N GLU A 117 7.78 -17.38 -8.34
CA GLU A 117 8.12 -17.26 -9.77
C GLU A 117 7.44 -16.07 -10.47
N LYS A 118 6.38 -15.51 -9.88
CA LYS A 118 5.64 -14.34 -10.37
C LYS A 118 5.93 -13.05 -9.60
N THR A 119 6.94 -13.04 -8.74
CA THR A 119 7.17 -11.94 -7.79
C THR A 119 8.24 -10.96 -8.24
N VAL A 120 8.28 -9.81 -7.57
CA VAL A 120 9.13 -8.67 -7.92
C VAL A 120 10.54 -8.93 -7.41
N ASP A 121 11.53 -8.61 -8.24
CA ASP A 121 12.94 -8.60 -7.86
C ASP A 121 13.18 -7.49 -6.83
N VAL A 122 13.46 -7.91 -5.59
CA VAL A 122 13.84 -7.02 -4.50
C VAL A 122 15.35 -7.08 -4.34
N ARG A 123 16.00 -5.91 -4.32
CA ARG A 123 17.42 -5.78 -3.98
C ARG A 123 17.57 -5.28 -2.56
N THR A 124 18.20 -6.07 -1.70
CA THR A 124 18.57 -5.69 -0.33
C THR A 124 19.87 -4.87 -0.27
N SER A 125 20.72 -4.97 -1.29
CA SER A 125 21.97 -4.21 -1.47
C SER A 125 22.29 -4.07 -2.97
N GLU A 126 23.05 -3.05 -3.36
CA GLU A 126 23.55 -2.91 -4.74
C GLU A 126 24.43 -4.08 -5.19
N THR A 127 25.08 -4.74 -4.24
CA THR A 127 26.01 -5.86 -4.48
C THR A 127 25.33 -7.23 -4.46
N ASP A 128 24.10 -7.31 -3.98
CA ASP A 128 23.39 -8.58 -3.84
C ASP A 128 22.61 -8.89 -5.13
N PRO A 129 22.55 -10.16 -5.55
CA PRO A 129 21.66 -10.56 -6.62
C PRO A 129 20.21 -10.24 -6.22
N PRO A 130 19.36 -9.79 -7.18
CA PRO A 130 17.95 -9.56 -6.92
C PRO A 130 17.30 -10.85 -6.40
N LEU A 131 16.43 -10.70 -5.41
CA LEU A 131 15.74 -11.80 -4.77
C LEU A 131 14.25 -11.69 -5.06
N PRO A 132 13.57 -12.79 -5.34
CA PRO A 132 12.12 -12.74 -5.49
C PRO A 132 11.50 -12.45 -4.12
N GLY A 133 10.66 -11.42 -4.04
CA GLY A 133 9.96 -10.99 -2.82
C GLY A 133 8.44 -11.05 -2.97
N TRP A 134 7.74 -11.71 -2.06
CA TRP A 134 6.30 -11.88 -2.17
C TRP A 134 5.54 -10.66 -1.62
N ARG A 135 4.73 -10.05 -2.49
CA ARG A 135 3.82 -8.96 -2.12
C ARG A 135 2.53 -9.54 -1.57
N ASP A 136 2.03 -8.97 -0.49
CA ASP A 136 0.76 -9.40 0.09
C ASP A 136 -0.43 -8.97 -0.79
N PRO A 137 -1.31 -9.90 -1.20
CA PRO A 137 -2.48 -9.60 -2.02
C PRO A 137 -3.45 -8.59 -1.38
N ALA A 138 -3.56 -8.58 -0.04
CA ALA A 138 -4.45 -7.65 0.65
C ALA A 138 -3.88 -6.23 0.62
N ILE A 139 -2.56 -6.07 0.82
CA ILE A 139 -1.89 -4.76 0.70
C ILE A 139 -2.04 -4.22 -0.72
N ARG A 140 -1.86 -5.09 -1.74
CA ARG A 140 -2.09 -4.74 -3.14
C ARG A 140 -3.55 -4.34 -3.41
N LEU A 141 -4.51 -5.06 -2.85
CA LEU A 141 -5.92 -4.71 -2.97
C LEU A 141 -6.22 -3.32 -2.39
N PHE A 142 -5.65 -2.97 -1.24
CA PHE A 142 -5.82 -1.63 -0.66
C PHE A 142 -5.26 -0.54 -1.56
N GLN A 143 -4.11 -0.78 -2.18
CA GLN A 143 -3.50 0.14 -3.13
C GLN A 143 -4.38 0.33 -4.37
N ASP A 144 -4.85 -0.76 -4.98
CA ASP A 144 -5.73 -0.74 -6.16
C ASP A 144 -7.04 0.00 -5.85
N LEU A 145 -7.62 -0.21 -4.66
CA LEU A 145 -8.82 0.49 -4.21
C LEU A 145 -8.59 1.99 -4.03
N ILE A 146 -7.44 2.42 -3.48
CA ILE A 146 -7.08 3.85 -3.38
C ILE A 146 -7.03 4.49 -4.77
N VAL A 147 -6.44 3.81 -5.76
CA VAL A 147 -6.37 4.31 -7.13
C VAL A 147 -7.77 4.46 -7.72
N VAL A 148 -8.64 3.45 -7.56
CA VAL A 148 -10.02 3.49 -8.07
C VAL A 148 -10.80 4.62 -7.42
N ILE A 149 -10.76 4.74 -6.09
CA ILE A 149 -11.51 5.77 -5.36
C ILE A 149 -10.96 7.18 -5.69
N GLY A 150 -9.65 7.34 -5.76
CA GLY A 150 -9.00 8.58 -6.15
C GLY A 150 -9.34 9.00 -7.58
N ALA A 151 -9.41 8.04 -8.52
CA ALA A 151 -9.84 8.31 -9.89
C ALA A 151 -11.31 8.75 -9.96
N LEU A 152 -12.20 8.11 -9.21
CA LEU A 152 -13.61 8.52 -9.10
C LEU A 152 -13.72 9.95 -8.54
N HIS A 153 -12.96 10.27 -7.50
CA HIS A 153 -12.90 11.63 -6.93
C HIS A 153 -12.33 12.64 -7.92
N LEU A 154 -11.33 12.27 -8.72
CA LEU A 154 -10.77 13.13 -9.75
C LEU A 154 -11.82 13.46 -10.83
N VAL A 155 -12.55 12.45 -11.31
CA VAL A 155 -13.62 12.65 -12.29
C VAL A 155 -14.71 13.56 -11.72
N PHE A 156 -15.12 13.31 -10.48
CA PHE A 156 -16.10 14.15 -9.80
C PHE A 156 -15.59 15.60 -9.64
N PHE A 157 -14.37 15.78 -9.15
CA PHE A 157 -13.73 17.08 -8.99
C PHE A 157 -13.66 17.86 -10.30
N LEU A 158 -13.26 17.20 -11.40
CA LEU A 158 -13.22 17.82 -12.72
C LEU A 158 -14.62 18.22 -13.19
N ALA A 159 -15.62 17.36 -13.02
CA ALA A 159 -17.00 17.68 -13.37
C ALA A 159 -17.52 18.91 -12.61
N VAL A 160 -17.25 18.98 -11.31
CA VAL A 160 -17.59 20.13 -10.46
C VAL A 160 -16.84 21.38 -10.93
N TYR A 161 -15.53 21.30 -11.12
CA TYR A 161 -14.70 22.43 -11.57
C TYR A 161 -15.17 23.02 -12.90
N PHE A 162 -15.49 22.17 -13.89
CA PHE A 162 -16.01 22.62 -15.18
C PHE A 162 -17.44 23.14 -15.12
N SER A 163 -18.27 22.68 -14.17
CA SER A 163 -19.64 23.19 -14.01
C SER A 163 -19.70 24.64 -13.50
N PHE A 164 -18.63 25.13 -12.88
CA PHE A 164 -18.53 26.49 -12.34
C PHE A 164 -17.75 27.46 -13.24
N ARG A 165 -17.29 27.01 -14.41
CA ARG A 165 -16.52 27.82 -15.36
C ARG A 165 -17.36 28.17 -16.58
#